data_AF-A0A352CDL7-F1
#
_entry.id   AF-A0A352CDL7-F1
#
_cell.length_a   1.000
_cell.length_b   1.000
_cell.length_c   1.000
_cell.angle_alpha   90.00
_cell.angle_beta   90.00
_cell.angle_gamma   90.00
#
_symmetry.space_group_name_H-M   'P 1'
#
loop_
_entity.id
_entity.type
_entity.pdbx_description
1 polymer ?
#
loop_
_entity_poly.entity_id
_entity_poly.type
_entity_poly.pdbx_seq_one_letter_code
_entity_poly.pdbx_strand_id
1 'polypeptide(L)'
;MSGFGGNGRKFACFAPPASKGHQGVTSPSHQAPTARSHPPHRDTPIRNRLQAALTDAQGAKDAGQACVLRMALCAINDRDRDAQHHATRQCSSDEEAGIVAQLIADRQNAALQHEENGRLDLAERERADADLLRACLPKKLTGEGLRAAAHDVLIQLDAHRLKDLGKCLTTLSQRFPGQVDPVEASQVMRGLLR
;
A
#
# COMPACT_ATOMS: atom_id res chain seq x y z
N MET A 1 -72.73 21.43 -39.68
CA MET A 1 -72.46 19.98 -39.77
C MET A 1 -71.58 19.61 -38.58
N SER A 2 -72.09 18.69 -37.73
CA SER A 2 -71.37 17.93 -36.68
C SER A 2 -70.72 18.76 -35.55
N GLY A 3 -71.18 18.79 -34.30
CA GLY A 3 -71.72 17.71 -33.47
C GLY A 3 -70.63 17.20 -32.53
N PHE A 4 -70.33 17.92 -31.44
CA PHE A 4 -69.48 17.41 -30.34
C PHE A 4 -70.32 17.37 -29.06
N GLY A 5 -70.90 16.20 -28.81
CA GLY A 5 -71.53 15.86 -27.54
C GLY A 5 -70.60 15.07 -26.64
N GLY A 6 -70.94 14.99 -25.36
CA GLY A 6 -70.59 13.82 -24.55
C GLY A 6 -69.69 14.04 -23.34
N ASN A 7 -70.26 14.70 -22.32
CA ASN A 7 -70.55 14.13 -21.00
C ASN A 7 -69.44 13.50 -20.15
N GLY A 8 -69.34 13.99 -18.91
CA GLY A 8 -68.41 13.56 -17.88
C GLY A 8 -68.56 12.10 -17.46
N ARG A 9 -67.44 11.53 -17.03
CA ARG A 9 -67.41 10.30 -16.24
C ARG A 9 -66.39 10.44 -15.12
N LYS A 10 -66.95 10.44 -13.91
CA LYS A 10 -66.30 10.08 -12.65
C LYS A 10 -65.49 8.80 -12.87
N PHE A 11 -64.20 8.82 -12.58
CA PHE A 11 -63.45 7.58 -12.40
C PHE A 11 -63.28 7.34 -10.91
N ALA A 12 -64.04 6.35 -10.47
CA ALA A 12 -64.06 5.80 -9.14
C ALA A 12 -62.73 5.14 -8.79
N CYS A 13 -62.49 5.08 -7.48
CA CYS A 13 -61.53 4.23 -6.80
C CYS A 13 -61.50 2.83 -7.42
N PHE A 14 -60.33 2.39 -7.87
CA PHE A 14 -60.10 0.99 -8.22
C PHE A 14 -59.04 0.44 -7.26
N ALA A 15 -59.52 -0.26 -6.24
CA ALA A 15 -58.69 -1.09 -5.38
C ALA A 15 -58.27 -2.35 -6.15
N PRO A 16 -56.97 -2.71 -6.19
CA PRO A 16 -56.54 -4.01 -6.69
C PRO A 16 -56.74 -5.13 -5.64
N PRO A 17 -57.00 -6.36 -6.09
CA PRO A 17 -57.41 -7.48 -5.24
C PRO A 17 -56.26 -8.13 -4.46
N ALA A 18 -56.60 -8.68 -3.29
CA ALA A 18 -55.74 -9.55 -2.50
C ALA A 18 -55.34 -10.81 -3.29
N SER A 19 -54.04 -11.02 -3.50
CA SER A 19 -53.49 -12.31 -3.91
C SER A 19 -52.67 -12.93 -2.78
N LYS A 20 -52.94 -14.21 -2.55
CA LYS A 20 -52.39 -15.02 -1.47
C LYS A 20 -50.94 -15.41 -1.78
N GLY A 21 -50.12 -15.32 -0.74
CA GLY A 21 -48.98 -16.19 -0.42
C GLY A 21 -47.99 -16.53 -1.53
N HIS A 22 -46.77 -16.02 -1.41
CA HIS A 22 -45.55 -16.81 -1.63
C HIS A 22 -44.45 -16.32 -0.68
N GLN A 23 -44.18 -17.19 0.31
CA GLN A 23 -42.89 -17.50 0.92
C GLN A 23 -42.02 -16.32 1.38
N GLY A 24 -41.95 -16.15 2.70
CA GLY A 24 -40.94 -15.34 3.34
C GLY A 24 -39.53 -15.85 3.01
N VAL A 25 -38.81 -15.07 2.22
CA VAL A 25 -37.35 -15.06 2.26
C VAL A 25 -36.94 -14.32 3.52
N THR A 26 -36.97 -15.05 4.64
CA THR A 26 -36.10 -14.70 5.77
C THR A 26 -34.69 -15.00 5.29
N SER A 27 -33.93 -13.97 4.89
CA SER A 27 -32.50 -14.11 4.67
C SER A 27 -31.86 -14.49 6.01
N PRO A 28 -31.30 -15.70 6.18
CA PRO A 28 -30.58 -16.02 7.38
C PRO A 28 -29.12 -15.62 7.20
N SER A 29 -28.56 -15.18 8.32
CA SER A 29 -27.13 -15.22 8.60
C SER A 29 -26.28 -14.13 7.95
N HIS A 30 -26.03 -13.09 8.76
CA HIS A 30 -24.72 -12.47 8.85
C HIS A 30 -23.64 -13.55 8.76
N GLN A 31 -23.02 -13.68 7.60
CA GLN A 31 -21.68 -14.24 7.53
C GLN A 31 -20.77 -13.24 8.24
N ALA A 32 -20.31 -13.64 9.44
CA ALA A 32 -19.11 -13.07 10.01
C ALA A 32 -18.00 -13.11 8.93
N PRO A 33 -17.17 -12.06 8.80
CA PRO A 33 -16.09 -12.07 7.82
C PRO A 33 -15.17 -13.24 8.14
N THR A 34 -15.20 -14.26 7.29
CA THR A 34 -14.21 -15.32 7.31
C THR A 34 -12.86 -14.64 7.15
N ALA A 35 -11.95 -14.87 8.10
CA ALA A 35 -10.58 -14.42 8.01
C ALA A 35 -10.04 -14.94 6.66
N ARG A 36 -9.93 -14.04 5.68
CA ARG A 36 -9.28 -14.34 4.40
C ARG A 36 -7.86 -14.70 4.78
N SER A 37 -7.54 -15.99 4.74
CA SER A 37 -6.20 -16.50 4.96
C SER A 37 -5.27 -15.73 4.01
N HIS A 38 -4.51 -14.80 4.58
CA HIS A 38 -3.51 -14.04 3.84
C HIS A 38 -2.48 -15.06 3.36
N PRO A 39 -2.20 -15.18 2.05
CA PRO A 39 -1.14 -16.08 1.59
C PRO A 39 0.17 -15.72 2.30
N PRO A 40 1.02 -16.70 2.66
CA PRO A 40 2.13 -16.58 3.62
C PRO A 40 3.28 -15.64 3.17
N HIS A 41 3.11 -14.93 2.06
CA HIS A 41 4.10 -14.06 1.43
C HIS A 41 3.66 -12.60 1.34
N ARG A 42 2.49 -12.24 1.91
CA ARG A 42 2.01 -10.85 1.96
C ARG A 42 2.49 -10.08 3.20
N ASP A 43 3.24 -10.72 4.09
CA ASP A 43 3.65 -10.15 5.37
C ASP A 43 5.08 -9.61 5.26
N THR A 44 5.26 -8.56 4.46
CA THR A 44 6.53 -7.84 4.40
C THR A 44 6.68 -6.94 5.64
N PRO A 45 7.91 -6.62 6.07
CA PRO A 45 8.10 -5.73 7.22
C PRO A 45 7.48 -4.35 7.01
N ILE A 46 7.41 -3.86 5.76
CA ILE A 46 6.82 -2.57 5.40
C ILE A 46 5.30 -2.63 5.53
N ARG A 47 4.63 -3.64 4.96
CA ARG A 47 3.17 -3.80 5.08
C ARG A 47 2.75 -3.96 6.53
N ASN A 48 3.48 -4.77 7.31
CA ASN A 48 3.17 -4.97 8.72
C ASN A 48 3.25 -3.66 9.51
N ARG A 49 4.26 -2.83 9.24
CA ARG A 49 4.39 -1.49 9.86
C ARG A 49 3.27 -0.54 9.44
N LEU A 50 2.94 -0.50 8.15
CA LEU A 50 1.84 0.32 7.64
C LEU A 50 0.48 -0.09 8.23
N GLN A 51 0.23 -1.39 8.38
CA GLN A 51 -1.00 -1.92 8.98
C GLN A 51 -1.07 -1.65 10.49
N ALA A 52 0.04 -1.78 11.20
CA ALA A 52 0.13 -1.43 12.63
C ALA A 52 -0.15 0.07 12.82
N ALA A 53 0.55 0.94 12.09
CA ALA A 53 0.33 2.38 12.13
C ALA A 53 -1.11 2.77 11.76
N LEU A 54 -1.72 2.07 10.79
CA LEU A 54 -3.10 2.31 10.41
C LEU A 54 -4.06 1.96 11.55
N THR A 55 -3.82 0.85 12.23
CA THR A 55 -4.62 0.42 13.39
C THR A 55 -4.50 1.43 14.53
N ASP A 56 -3.28 1.92 14.79
CA ASP A 56 -3.02 2.95 15.81
C ASP A 56 -3.74 4.27 15.47
N ALA A 57 -3.67 4.72 14.22
CA ALA A 57 -4.37 5.92 13.74
C ALA A 57 -5.90 5.78 13.85
N GLN A 58 -6.44 4.59 13.57
CA GLN A 58 -7.87 4.30 13.75
C GLN A 58 -8.28 4.31 15.22
N GLY A 59 -7.44 3.78 16.12
CA GLY A 59 -7.65 3.82 17.56
C GLY A 59 -7.62 5.25 18.11
N ALA A 60 -6.68 6.07 17.62
CA ALA A 60 -6.57 7.49 17.94
C ALA A 60 -7.66 8.38 17.29
N LYS A 61 -8.49 7.81 16.41
CA LYS A 61 -9.50 8.52 15.60
C LYS A 61 -8.91 9.63 14.73
N ASP A 62 -7.65 9.50 14.32
CA ASP A 62 -7.02 10.41 13.37
C ASP A 62 -7.39 9.99 11.93
N ALA A 63 -8.44 10.62 11.41
CA ALA A 63 -8.91 10.36 10.05
C ALA A 63 -7.89 10.77 8.97
N GLY A 64 -7.01 11.75 9.26
CA GLY A 64 -6.00 12.23 8.34
C GLY A 64 -4.89 11.19 8.15
N GLN A 65 -4.26 10.79 9.25
CA GLN A 65 -3.21 9.77 9.24
C GLN A 65 -3.72 8.43 8.69
N ALA A 66 -4.94 8.03 9.08
CA ALA A 66 -5.54 6.80 8.56
C ALA A 66 -5.79 6.86 7.04
N CYS A 67 -6.09 8.04 6.48
CA CYS A 67 -6.24 8.21 5.03
C CYS A 67 -4.90 7.97 4.31
N VAL A 68 -3.83 8.63 4.78
CA VAL A 68 -2.49 8.54 4.20
C VAL A 68 -1.97 7.10 4.22
N LEU A 69 -2.11 6.42 5.36
CA LEU A 69 -1.66 5.03 5.52
C LEU A 69 -2.46 4.05 4.63
N ARG A 70 -3.77 4.30 4.45
CA ARG A 70 -4.58 3.52 3.49
C ARG A 70 -4.15 3.76 2.05
N MET A 71 -3.81 5.00 1.68
CA MET A 71 -3.30 5.29 0.34
C MET A 71 -2.00 4.55 0.06
N ALA A 72 -1.07 4.52 1.03
CA ALA A 72 0.17 3.77 0.89
C ALA A 72 -0.07 2.26 0.70
N LEU A 73 -0.96 1.66 1.52
CA LEU A 73 -1.36 0.26 1.34
C LEU A 73 -2.07 0.00 0.00
N CYS A 74 -2.89 0.95 -0.47
CA CYS A 74 -3.53 0.85 -1.78
C CYS A 74 -2.50 0.82 -2.90
N ALA A 75 -1.54 1.75 -2.91
CA ALA A 75 -0.49 1.83 -3.92
C ALA A 75 0.34 0.53 -4.00
N ILE A 76 0.66 -0.08 -2.85
CA ILE A 76 1.34 -1.39 -2.80
C ILE A 76 0.46 -2.48 -3.42
N ASN A 77 -0.83 -2.53 -3.07
CA ASN A 77 -1.75 -3.53 -3.62
C ASN A 77 -2.01 -3.32 -5.13
N ASP A 78 -2.05 -2.08 -5.60
CA ASP A 78 -2.20 -1.76 -7.02
C ASP A 78 -0.98 -2.26 -7.79
N ARG A 79 0.23 -2.06 -7.25
CA ARG A 79 1.44 -2.61 -7.84
C ARG A 79 1.48 -4.14 -7.82
N ASP A 80 1.00 -4.78 -6.76
CA ASP A 80 0.83 -6.24 -6.71
C ASP A 80 -0.09 -6.74 -7.84
N ARG A 81 -1.17 -6.02 -8.12
CA ARG A 81 -2.10 -6.35 -9.21
C ARG A 81 -1.44 -6.19 -10.57
N ASP A 82 -0.69 -5.11 -10.78
CA ASP A 82 0.08 -4.90 -12.01
C ASP A 82 1.12 -6.01 -12.21
N ALA A 83 1.84 -6.39 -11.16
CA ALA A 83 2.85 -7.45 -11.21
C ALA A 83 2.23 -8.81 -11.62
N GLN A 84 1.02 -9.12 -11.16
CA GLN A 84 0.30 -10.35 -11.54
C GLN A 84 0.03 -10.45 -13.04
N HIS A 85 -0.16 -9.31 -13.73
CA HIS A 85 -0.29 -9.29 -15.19
C HIS A 85 1.02 -9.63 -15.91
N HIS A 86 2.18 -9.48 -15.25
CA HIS A 86 3.53 -9.69 -15.80
C HIS A 86 4.21 -10.97 -15.32
N ALA A 87 3.44 -11.99 -14.91
CA ALA A 87 3.94 -13.29 -14.42
C ALA A 87 4.80 -13.24 -13.14
N THR A 88 4.88 -12.10 -12.47
CA THR A 88 5.51 -11.95 -11.14
C THR A 88 4.40 -11.88 -10.10
N ARG A 89 4.29 -12.85 -9.20
CA ARG A 89 3.08 -12.96 -8.36
C ARG A 89 2.86 -11.77 -7.42
N GLN A 90 3.91 -11.04 -7.01
CA GLN A 90 3.88 -10.02 -5.96
C GLN A 90 5.06 -9.04 -6.08
N CYS A 91 4.92 -7.84 -5.51
CA CYS A 91 6.01 -6.90 -5.36
C CYS A 91 7.08 -7.40 -4.37
N SER A 92 8.34 -7.13 -4.68
CA SER A 92 9.46 -7.32 -3.77
C SER A 92 9.48 -6.25 -2.67
N SER A 93 10.16 -6.53 -1.56
CA SER A 93 10.31 -5.55 -0.47
C SER A 93 11.03 -4.27 -0.93
N ASP A 94 11.87 -4.36 -1.95
CA ASP A 94 12.58 -3.19 -2.50
C ASP A 94 11.64 -2.33 -3.36
N GLU A 95 10.74 -2.97 -4.12
CA GLU A 95 9.68 -2.25 -4.84
C GLU A 95 8.71 -1.58 -3.88
N GLU A 96 8.32 -2.24 -2.78
CA GLU A 96 7.47 -1.65 -1.75
C GLU A 96 8.14 -0.43 -1.10
N ALA A 97 9.43 -0.53 -0.76
CA ALA A 97 10.21 0.59 -0.26
C ALA A 97 10.27 1.72 -1.29
N GLY A 98 10.39 1.39 -2.58
CA GLY A 98 10.35 2.35 -3.69
C GLY A 98 9.01 3.07 -3.81
N ILE A 99 7.88 2.36 -3.71
CA ILE A 99 6.53 2.95 -3.75
C ILE A 99 6.35 3.93 -2.59
N VAL A 100 6.69 3.53 -1.37
CA VAL A 100 6.55 4.39 -0.19
C VAL A 100 7.51 5.59 -0.30
N ALA A 101 8.73 5.41 -0.82
CA ALA A 101 9.66 6.50 -1.07
C ALA A 101 9.13 7.51 -2.10
N GLN A 102 8.48 7.03 -3.17
CA GLN A 102 7.81 7.90 -4.14
C GLN A 102 6.70 8.73 -3.48
N LEU A 103 5.85 8.10 -2.67
CA LEU A 103 4.79 8.81 -1.93
C LEU A 103 5.37 9.88 -0.99
N ILE A 104 6.49 9.61 -0.32
CA ILE A 104 7.18 10.63 0.49
C ILE A 104 7.65 11.80 -0.38
N ALA A 105 8.25 11.52 -1.54
CA ALA A 105 8.70 12.57 -2.45
C ALA A 105 7.53 13.42 -2.97
N ASP A 106 6.41 12.80 -3.33
CA ASP A 106 5.20 13.51 -3.78
C ASP A 106 4.67 14.46 -2.70
N ARG A 107 4.70 14.03 -1.43
CA ARG A 107 4.30 14.85 -0.27
C ARG A 107 5.26 16.00 -0.01
N GLN A 108 6.57 15.77 -0.14
CA GLN A 108 7.56 16.84 -0.05
C GLN A 108 7.39 17.88 -1.16
N ASN A 109 7.10 17.44 -2.38
CA ASN A 109 6.81 18.33 -3.50
C ASN A 109 5.53 19.14 -3.26
N ALA A 110 4.47 18.50 -2.75
CA ALA A 110 3.23 19.18 -2.38
C ALA A 110 3.46 20.21 -1.25
N ALA A 111 4.28 19.88 -0.25
CA ALA A 111 4.64 20.81 0.81
C ALA A 111 5.30 22.07 0.24
N LEU A 112 6.31 21.91 -0.64
CA LEU A 112 6.98 23.05 -1.30
C LEU A 112 5.98 23.91 -2.08
N GLN A 113 5.10 23.28 -2.88
CA GLN A 113 4.07 24.00 -3.62
C GLN A 113 3.11 24.76 -2.70
N HIS A 114 2.77 24.21 -1.53
CA HIS A 114 1.92 24.90 -0.56
C HIS A 114 2.63 26.09 0.08
N GLU A 115 3.91 25.98 0.39
CA GLU A 115 4.72 27.09 0.90
C GLU A 115 4.88 28.22 -0.12
N GLU A 116 5.16 27.90 -1.38
CA GLU A 116 5.26 28.88 -2.47
C GLU A 116 3.95 29.67 -2.64
N ASN A 117 2.82 29.04 -2.32
CA ASN A 117 1.50 29.66 -2.34
C ASN A 117 1.11 30.34 -1.00
N GLY A 118 2.02 30.45 -0.04
CA GLY A 118 1.77 31.07 1.27
C GLY A 118 0.85 30.27 2.21
N ARG A 119 0.61 28.99 1.93
CA ARG A 119 -0.29 28.11 2.69
C ARG A 119 0.51 27.20 3.63
N LEU A 120 1.13 27.80 4.65
CA LEU A 120 2.04 27.11 5.56
C LEU A 120 1.38 25.97 6.35
N ASP A 121 0.13 26.13 6.80
CA ASP A 121 -0.59 25.08 7.53
C ASP A 121 -0.73 23.78 6.71
N LEU A 122 -0.95 23.91 5.40
CA LEU A 122 -1.03 22.75 4.49
C LEU A 122 0.36 22.15 4.26
N ALA A 123 1.39 22.98 4.11
CA ALA A 123 2.75 22.50 3.95
C ALA A 123 3.26 21.71 5.17
N GLU A 124 2.95 22.18 6.38
CA GLU A 124 3.26 21.45 7.61
C GLU A 124 2.55 20.10 7.67
N ARG A 125 1.28 20.06 7.24
CA ARG A 125 0.53 18.81 7.16
C ARG A 125 1.14 17.81 6.18
N GLU A 126 1.52 18.26 4.98
CA GLU A 126 2.19 17.40 3.99
C GLU A 126 3.54 16.87 4.50
N ARG A 127 4.29 17.68 5.26
CA ARG A 127 5.53 17.23 5.92
C ARG A 127 5.26 16.18 7.00
N ALA A 128 4.25 16.40 7.84
CA ALA A 128 3.86 15.44 8.86
C ALA A 128 3.44 14.09 8.23
N ASP A 129 2.68 14.14 7.12
CA ASP A 129 2.30 12.95 6.35
C ASP A 129 3.54 12.25 5.76
N ALA A 130 4.52 13.00 5.25
CA ALA A 130 5.78 12.44 4.75
C ALA A 130 6.60 11.76 5.86
N ASP A 131 6.64 12.35 7.07
CA ASP A 131 7.35 11.78 8.22
C ASP A 131 6.65 10.52 8.76
N LEU A 132 5.31 10.49 8.75
CA LEU A 132 4.52 9.30 9.07
C LEU A 132 4.86 8.14 8.14
N LEU A 133 4.91 8.38 6.83
CA LEU A 133 5.29 7.37 5.84
C LEU A 133 6.75 6.94 6.01
N ARG A 134 7.65 7.87 6.30
CA ARG A 134 9.07 7.59 6.55
C ARG A 134 9.28 6.69 7.77
N ALA A 135 8.48 6.85 8.83
CA ALA A 135 8.54 6.00 10.01
C ALA A 135 8.16 4.53 9.71
N CYS A 136 7.38 4.30 8.65
CA CYS A 136 6.99 2.96 8.23
C CYS A 136 8.10 2.24 7.43
N LEU A 137 9.08 2.97 6.90
CA LEU A 137 10.23 2.38 6.21
C LEU A 137 11.24 1.80 7.20
N PRO A 138 11.88 0.67 6.87
CA PRO A 138 12.99 0.18 7.65
C PRO A 138 14.20 1.12 7.47
N LYS A 139 15.01 1.26 8.53
CA LYS A 139 16.19 2.13 8.48
C LYS A 139 17.14 1.61 7.42
N LYS A 140 17.49 2.46 6.44
CA LYS A 140 18.48 2.10 5.44
C LYS A 140 19.83 1.84 6.10
N LEU A 141 20.51 0.78 5.68
CA LEU A 141 21.90 0.52 6.02
C LEU A 141 22.76 1.32 5.04
N THR A 142 23.53 2.28 5.57
CA THR A 142 24.45 3.11 4.81
C THR A 142 25.81 3.15 5.47
N GLY A 143 26.83 3.59 4.73
CA GLY A 143 28.15 3.86 5.27
C GLY A 143 28.81 2.64 5.93
N GLU A 144 29.17 2.75 7.21
CA GLU A 144 29.87 1.68 7.96
C GLU A 144 28.98 0.47 8.23
N GLY A 145 27.69 0.68 8.52
CA GLY A 145 26.75 -0.42 8.76
C GLY A 145 26.57 -1.31 7.52
N LEU A 146 26.53 -0.69 6.33
CA LEU A 146 26.49 -1.41 5.06
C LEU A 146 27.80 -2.16 4.78
N ARG A 147 28.94 -1.52 5.05
CA ARG A 147 30.27 -2.15 4.89
C ARG A 147 30.43 -3.38 5.78
N ALA A 148 30.05 -3.31 7.05
CA ALA A 148 30.11 -4.43 7.97
C ALA A 148 29.22 -5.59 7.51
N ALA A 149 27.95 -5.30 7.16
CA ALA A 149 27.03 -6.31 6.66
C ALA A 149 27.51 -6.95 5.35
N ALA A 150 28.07 -6.16 4.43
CA ALA A 150 28.64 -6.65 3.18
C ALA A 150 29.85 -7.56 3.42
N HIS A 151 30.75 -7.17 4.33
CA HIS A 151 31.93 -7.97 4.70
C HIS A 151 31.53 -9.31 5.34
N ASP A 152 30.55 -9.31 6.25
CA ASP A 152 30.04 -10.53 6.87
C ASP A 152 29.48 -11.51 5.82
N VAL A 153 28.73 -11.01 4.84
CA VAL A 153 28.18 -11.85 3.76
C VAL A 153 29.29 -12.40 2.86
N LEU A 154 30.31 -11.59 2.55
CA LEU A 154 31.47 -12.04 1.75
C LEU A 154 32.22 -13.19 2.45
N ILE A 155 32.45 -13.07 3.77
CA ILE A 155 33.10 -14.12 4.56
C ILE A 155 32.23 -15.38 4.62
N GLN A 156 30.93 -15.23 4.90
CA GLN A 156 30.02 -16.37 5.02
C GLN A 156 29.93 -17.19 3.73
N LEU A 157 30.03 -16.53 2.57
CA LEU A 157 29.94 -17.17 1.26
C LEU A 157 31.30 -17.53 0.66
N ASP A 158 32.39 -17.31 1.40
CA ASP A 158 33.78 -17.46 0.93
C ASP A 158 34.00 -16.80 -0.45
N ALA A 159 33.42 -15.61 -0.60
CA ALA A 159 33.36 -14.90 -1.87
C ALA A 159 34.63 -14.08 -2.07
N HIS A 160 35.46 -14.51 -3.02
CA HIS A 160 36.73 -13.85 -3.35
C HIS A 160 36.76 -13.21 -4.73
N ARG A 161 35.70 -13.39 -5.54
CA ARG A 161 35.69 -12.96 -6.94
C ARG A 161 34.43 -12.19 -7.30
N LEU A 162 34.54 -11.33 -8.32
CA LEU A 162 33.41 -10.56 -8.86
C LEU A 162 32.23 -11.43 -9.34
N LYS A 163 32.49 -12.69 -9.72
CA LYS A 163 31.43 -13.65 -10.09
C LYS A 163 30.50 -14.01 -8.92
N ASP A 164 30.99 -13.88 -7.68
CA ASP A 164 30.25 -14.22 -6.46
C ASP A 164 29.44 -13.01 -5.94
N LEU A 165 29.69 -11.81 -6.48
CA LEU A 165 29.01 -10.57 -6.13
C LEU A 165 27.49 -10.68 -6.23
N GLY A 166 26.96 -11.28 -7.30
CA GLY A 166 25.52 -11.42 -7.49
C GLY A 166 24.85 -12.29 -6.42
N LYS A 167 25.52 -13.36 -5.99
CA LYS A 167 25.05 -14.23 -4.90
C LYS A 167 25.11 -13.48 -3.57
N CYS A 168 26.21 -12.79 -3.29
CA CYS A 168 26.37 -12.00 -2.07
C CYS A 168 25.32 -10.89 -1.98
N LEU A 169 25.04 -10.20 -3.08
CA LEU A 169 24.00 -9.19 -3.14
C LEU A 169 22.63 -9.78 -2.84
N THR A 170 22.30 -10.93 -3.42
CA THR A 170 21.03 -11.63 -3.18
C THR A 170 20.89 -12.03 -1.71
N THR A 171 21.93 -12.61 -1.11
CA THR A 171 21.94 -12.98 0.31
C THR A 171 21.82 -11.76 1.22
N LEU A 172 22.49 -10.65 0.88
CA LEU A 172 22.40 -9.41 1.64
C LEU A 172 20.98 -8.83 1.59
N SER A 173 20.37 -8.74 0.40
CA SER A 173 18.99 -8.27 0.22
C SER A 173 17.97 -9.16 0.92
N GLN A 174 18.19 -10.49 0.96
CA GLN A 174 17.34 -11.41 1.73
C GLN A 174 17.44 -11.18 3.25
N ARG A 175 18.63 -10.85 3.75
CA ARG A 175 18.86 -10.59 5.18
C ARG A 175 18.34 -9.23 5.61
N PHE A 176 18.37 -8.25 4.71
CA PHE A 176 18.00 -6.85 4.97
C PHE A 176 17.01 -6.32 3.92
N PRO A 177 15.80 -6.89 3.83
CA PRO A 177 14.82 -6.53 2.81
C PRO A 177 14.39 -5.06 2.95
N GLY A 178 14.47 -4.29 1.85
CA GLY A 178 14.12 -2.86 1.81
C GLY A 178 15.06 -1.94 2.61
N GLN A 179 16.15 -2.46 3.19
CA GLN A 179 17.13 -1.66 3.95
C GLN A 179 18.41 -1.39 3.17
N VAL A 180 18.66 -2.15 2.11
CA VAL A 180 19.91 -2.09 1.35
C VAL A 180 19.60 -1.57 -0.04
N ASP A 181 20.35 -0.56 -0.47
CA ASP A 181 20.34 -0.13 -1.87
C ASP A 181 21.24 -1.09 -2.68
N PRO A 182 20.72 -1.78 -3.70
CA PRO A 182 21.51 -2.75 -4.46
C PRO A 182 22.67 -2.09 -5.23
N VAL A 183 22.55 -0.82 -5.61
CA VAL A 183 23.61 -0.07 -6.30
C VAL A 183 24.73 0.27 -5.33
N GLU A 184 24.40 0.85 -4.18
CA GLU A 184 25.38 1.19 -3.14
C GLU A 184 26.07 -0.06 -2.59
N ALA A 185 25.32 -1.12 -2.30
CA ALA A 185 25.86 -2.38 -1.80
C ALA A 185 26.81 -3.04 -2.80
N SER A 186 26.47 -3.02 -4.09
CA SER A 186 27.33 -3.52 -5.16
C SER A 186 28.64 -2.74 -5.24
N GLN A 187 28.59 -1.41 -5.14
CA GLN A 187 29.78 -0.56 -5.13
C GLN A 187 30.67 -0.84 -3.90
N VAL A 188 30.06 -0.97 -2.73
CA VAL A 188 30.78 -1.30 -1.48
C VAL A 188 31.44 -2.67 -1.57
N MET A 189 30.71 -3.71 -1.98
CA MET A 189 31.23 -5.07 -2.10
C MET A 189 32.36 -5.18 -3.12
N ARG A 190 32.26 -4.48 -4.28
CA ARG A 190 33.35 -4.44 -5.27
C ARG A 190 34.62 -3.80 -4.71
N GLY A 191 34.51 -2.84 -3.80
CA GLY A 191 35.68 -2.25 -3.13
C GLY A 191 36.32 -3.15 -2.07
N LEU A 192 35.58 -4.14 -1.54
CA LEU A 192 36.07 -5.12 -0.57
C LEU A 192 36.70 -6.35 -1.24
N LEU A 193 36.22 -6.70 -2.43
CA LEU A 193 36.77 -7.76 -3.27
C LEU A 193 38.07 -7.26 -3.94
N ARG A 194 39.11 -8.10 -3.92
CA ARG A 194 40.40 -7.84 -4.59
C ARG A 194 40.49 -8.58 -5.92
#